data_AF-A0A7V9KL49-F1
#
_entry.id   AF-A0A7V9KL49-F1
#
_cell.length_a   1.000
_cell.length_b   1.000
_cell.length_c   1.000
_cell.angle_alpha   90.00
_cell.angle_beta   90.00
_cell.angle_gamma   90.00
#
_symmetry.space_group_name_H-M   'P 1'
#
loop_
_entity.id
_entity.type
_entity.pdbx_description
1 polymer ?
#
loop_
_entity_poly.entity_id
_entity_poly.type
_entity_poly.pdbx_seq_one_letter_code
_entity_poly.pdbx_strand_id
1 'polypeptide(L)'
;MAYRELSAQPQTQADFDEFLADLYRELKQGVRDPNEVVRDTLCQIYLGILTPPAEVEKLLPGARALMHSFDPRNVTTEPEYYPDIDAKLYAERKPFIWLWQMFDRSAL
;
A
#
# COMPACT_ATOMS: atom_id res chain seq x y z
N MET A 1 31.16 -18.44 -14.39
CA MET A 1 30.00 -18.48 -15.31
C MET A 1 29.32 -17.13 -15.23
N ALA A 2 29.08 -16.46 -16.37
CA ALA A 2 28.30 -15.23 -16.40
C ALA A 2 26.81 -15.59 -16.55
N TYR A 3 25.96 -15.02 -15.70
CA TYR A 3 24.51 -15.20 -15.80
C TYR A 3 23.97 -14.40 -16.99
N ARG A 4 22.85 -14.87 -17.56
CA ARG A 4 22.13 -14.13 -18.59
C ARG A 4 21.44 -12.92 -17.95
N GLU A 5 21.65 -11.74 -18.52
CA GLU A 5 20.84 -10.58 -18.17
C GLU A 5 19.43 -10.74 -18.73
N LEU A 6 18.45 -10.61 -17.86
CA LEU A 6 17.03 -10.63 -18.19
C LEU A 6 16.42 -9.33 -17.69
N SER A 7 15.56 -8.72 -18.50
CA SER A 7 14.80 -7.53 -18.14
C SER A 7 13.37 -7.68 -18.62
N ALA A 8 12.47 -6.89 -18.01
CA ALA A 8 11.14 -6.70 -18.55
C ALA A 8 11.21 -6.00 -19.92
N GLN A 9 10.09 -5.98 -20.63
CA GLN A 9 9.97 -5.16 -21.84
C GLN A 9 10.12 -3.67 -21.48
N PRO A 10 10.68 -2.82 -22.36
CA PRO A 10 10.99 -1.43 -22.03
C PRO A 10 9.79 -0.63 -21.50
N GLN A 11 8.59 -0.83 -22.08
CA GLN A 11 7.38 -0.17 -21.59
C GLN A 11 7.01 -0.63 -20.17
N THR A 12 7.01 -1.94 -19.93
CA THR A 12 6.73 -2.50 -18.60
C THR A 12 7.70 -1.96 -17.56
N GLN A 13 9.00 -1.89 -17.88
CA GLN A 13 9.98 -1.32 -16.96
C GLN A 13 9.69 0.15 -16.65
N ALA A 14 9.36 0.95 -17.67
CA ALA A 14 8.99 2.35 -17.47
C ALA A 14 7.78 2.52 -16.54
N ASP A 15 6.74 1.69 -16.71
CA ASP A 15 5.54 1.73 -15.86
C ASP A 15 5.87 1.42 -14.39
N PHE A 16 6.73 0.42 -14.13
CA PHE A 16 7.19 0.10 -12.77
C PHE A 16 8.04 1.22 -12.17
N ASP A 17 8.94 1.81 -12.95
CA ASP A 17 9.79 2.92 -12.50
C ASP A 17 8.95 4.15 -12.16
N GLU A 18 7.93 4.47 -12.96
CA GLU A 18 6.98 5.56 -12.69
C GLU A 18 6.18 5.30 -11.41
N PHE A 19 5.59 4.10 -11.28
CA PHE A 19 4.87 3.70 -10.07
C PHE A 19 5.71 3.86 -8.79
N LEU A 20 6.95 3.36 -8.80
CA LEU A 20 7.85 3.46 -7.65
C LEU A 20 8.28 4.91 -7.38
N ALA A 21 8.53 5.69 -8.42
CA ALA A 21 8.91 7.10 -8.28
C ALA A 21 7.79 7.93 -7.65
N ASP A 22 6.53 7.70 -8.05
CA ASP A 22 5.37 8.38 -7.50
C ASP A 22 5.10 7.98 -6.05
N LEU A 23 5.13 6.67 -5.74
CA LEU A 23 5.00 6.18 -4.37
C LEU A 23 6.08 6.76 -3.46
N TYR A 24 7.34 6.75 -3.92
CA TYR A 24 8.45 7.32 -3.16
C TYR A 24 8.27 8.83 -2.91
N ARG A 25 7.79 9.56 -3.92
CA ARG A 25 7.54 11.00 -3.82
C ARG A 25 6.48 11.30 -2.77
N GLU A 26 5.33 10.62 -2.83
CA GLU A 26 4.21 10.82 -1.91
C GLU A 26 4.62 10.53 -0.46
N LEU A 27 5.33 9.42 -0.22
CA LEU A 27 5.77 9.03 1.12
C LEU A 27 6.87 9.95 1.68
N LYS A 28 7.75 10.48 0.82
CA LYS A 28 8.88 11.31 1.26
C LYS A 28 8.51 12.78 1.49
N GLN A 29 7.62 13.34 0.67
CA GLN A 29 7.27 14.75 0.78
C GLN A 29 6.53 15.07 2.08
N GLY A 30 5.89 14.08 2.71
CA GLY A 30 5.24 14.23 4.01
C GLY A 30 4.05 15.20 4.02
N VAL A 31 3.53 15.55 2.84
CA VAL A 31 2.38 16.46 2.69
C VAL A 31 1.07 15.74 3.03
N ARG A 32 1.00 14.43 2.76
CA ARG A 32 -0.17 13.58 3.01
C ARG A 32 0.07 12.62 4.16
N ASP A 33 -1.01 12.20 4.81
CA ASP A 33 -1.00 11.12 5.80
C ASP A 33 -0.52 9.81 5.12
N PRO A 34 0.55 9.16 5.60
CA PRO A 34 1.01 7.88 5.06
C PRO A 34 -0.08 6.80 5.02
N ASN A 35 -1.06 6.83 5.93
CA ASN A 35 -2.19 5.89 5.89
C ASN A 35 -3.03 6.05 4.61
N GLU A 36 -3.25 7.30 4.17
CA GLU A 36 -4.01 7.59 2.96
C GLU A 36 -3.23 7.21 1.70
N VAL A 37 -1.92 7.52 1.68
CA VAL A 37 -1.05 7.12 0.57
C VAL A 37 -1.05 5.60 0.41
N VAL A 38 -0.84 4.86 1.51
CA VAL A 38 -0.84 3.40 1.49
C VAL A 38 -2.20 2.84 1.06
N ARG A 39 -3.31 3.35 1.60
CA ARG A 39 -4.66 2.94 1.18
C ARG A 39 -4.86 3.10 -0.32
N ASP A 40 -4.52 4.26 -0.86
CA ASP A 40 -4.72 4.58 -2.27
C ASP A 40 -3.79 3.73 -3.16
N THR A 41 -2.54 3.52 -2.76
CA THR A 41 -1.61 2.61 -3.43
C THR A 41 -2.14 1.18 -3.46
N LEU A 42 -2.64 0.66 -2.33
CA LEU A 42 -3.21 -0.69 -2.29
C LEU A 42 -4.50 -0.82 -3.12
N CYS A 43 -5.34 0.21 -3.18
CA CYS A 43 -6.47 0.26 -4.12
C CYS A 43 -5.98 0.15 -5.58
N GLN A 44 -4.93 0.86 -5.96
CA GLN A 44 -4.36 0.77 -7.31
C GLN A 44 -3.80 -0.62 -7.60
N ILE A 45 -3.05 -1.21 -6.67
CA ILE A 45 -2.44 -2.54 -6.83
C ILE A 45 -3.50 -3.64 -6.96
N TYR A 46 -4.49 -3.65 -6.06
CA TYR A 46 -5.45 -4.75 -5.97
C TYR A 46 -6.69 -4.57 -6.86
N LEU A 47 -7.10 -3.33 -7.13
CA LEU A 47 -8.34 -3.04 -7.86
C LEU A 47 -8.09 -2.35 -9.21
N GLY A 48 -6.89 -1.81 -9.44
CA GLY A 48 -6.57 -1.03 -10.64
C GLY A 48 -7.28 0.33 -10.70
N ILE A 49 -7.99 0.73 -9.64
CA ILE A 49 -8.80 1.96 -9.61
C ILE A 49 -8.73 2.64 -8.25
N LEU A 50 -8.88 3.98 -8.28
CA LEU A 50 -9.13 4.78 -7.09
C LEU A 50 -10.61 5.15 -7.06
N THR A 51 -11.35 4.57 -6.11
CA THR A 51 -12.75 4.90 -5.88
C THR A 51 -12.86 6.08 -4.90
N PRO A 52 -13.51 7.20 -5.27
CA PRO A 52 -13.72 8.32 -4.36
C PRO A 52 -14.48 7.88 -3.10
N PRO A 53 -14.20 8.45 -1.91
CA PRO A 53 -14.89 8.07 -0.67
C PRO A 53 -16.42 8.10 -0.76
N ALA A 54 -16.99 9.07 -1.48
CA ALA A 54 -18.44 9.22 -1.66
C ALA A 54 -19.09 8.08 -2.48
N GLU A 55 -18.31 7.33 -3.25
CA GLU A 55 -18.78 6.19 -4.04
C GLU A 55 -18.61 4.85 -3.31
N VAL A 56 -17.78 4.79 -2.25
CA VAL A 56 -17.48 3.56 -1.51
C VAL A 56 -18.75 2.96 -0.90
N GLU A 57 -19.65 3.78 -0.36
CA GLU A 57 -20.88 3.30 0.28
C GLU A 57 -21.81 2.54 -0.70
N LYS A 58 -21.72 2.86 -2.00
CA LYS A 58 -22.53 2.25 -3.07
C LYS A 58 -22.01 0.88 -3.52
N LEU A 59 -20.79 0.50 -3.11
CA LEU A 59 -20.20 -0.79 -3.48
C LEU A 59 -20.86 -1.96 -2.75
N LEU A 60 -20.66 -3.17 -3.26
CA LEU A 60 -21.06 -4.39 -2.57
C LEU A 60 -20.34 -4.51 -1.20
N PRO A 61 -20.95 -5.13 -0.17
CA PRO A 61 -20.36 -5.22 1.15
C PRO A 61 -18.93 -5.78 1.18
N GLY A 62 -18.64 -6.81 0.36
CA GLY A 62 -17.30 -7.40 0.25
C GLY A 62 -16.26 -6.43 -0.32
N ALA A 63 -16.64 -5.62 -1.31
CA ALA A 63 -15.77 -4.60 -1.88
C ALA A 63 -15.49 -3.47 -0.87
N ARG A 64 -16.50 -3.06 -0.10
CA ARG A 64 -16.30 -2.10 1.01
C ARG A 64 -15.36 -2.65 2.08
N ALA A 65 -15.56 -3.89 2.51
CA ALA A 65 -14.70 -4.54 3.49
C ALA A 65 -13.24 -4.60 2.99
N LEU A 66 -13.04 -4.97 1.72
CA LEU A 66 -11.72 -4.98 1.10
C LEU A 66 -11.09 -3.57 1.08
N MET A 67 -11.82 -2.56 0.61
CA MET A 67 -11.34 -1.17 0.63
C MET A 67 -11.00 -0.66 2.03
N HIS A 68 -11.82 -0.98 3.03
CA HIS A 68 -11.52 -0.61 4.42
C HIS A 68 -10.25 -1.28 4.93
N SER A 69 -9.98 -2.52 4.52
CA SER A 69 -8.77 -3.27 4.92
C SER A 69 -7.47 -2.71 4.32
N PHE A 70 -7.54 -1.91 3.26
CA PHE A 70 -6.38 -1.23 2.70
C PHE A 70 -5.91 -0.04 3.54
N ASP A 71 -6.76 0.47 4.42
CA ASP A 71 -6.37 1.51 5.37
C ASP A 71 -5.68 0.89 6.60
N PRO A 72 -4.39 1.20 6.88
CA PRO A 72 -3.67 0.62 8.01
C PRO A 72 -4.35 0.89 9.37
N ARG A 73 -5.21 1.90 9.48
CA ARG A 73 -5.95 2.24 10.72
C ARG A 73 -7.06 1.24 11.05
N ASN A 74 -7.53 0.48 10.06
CA ASN A 74 -8.66 -0.46 10.21
C ASN A 74 -8.22 -1.91 10.42
N VAL A 75 -6.91 -2.18 10.46
CA VAL A 75 -6.36 -3.52 10.64
C VAL A 75 -5.55 -3.58 11.91
N THR A 76 -5.53 -4.73 12.58
CA THR A 76 -4.64 -4.97 13.72
C THR A 76 -3.50 -5.87 13.27
N THR A 77 -2.29 -5.49 13.63
CA THR A 77 -1.05 -6.21 13.35
C THR A 77 -0.52 -6.82 14.63
N GLU A 78 0.25 -7.90 14.51
CA GLU A 78 0.80 -8.63 15.65
C GLU A 78 1.52 -7.73 16.68
N PRO A 79 2.35 -6.74 16.28
CA PRO A 79 3.08 -5.94 17.24
C PRO A 79 2.20 -5.08 18.15
N GLU A 80 0.97 -4.76 17.73
CA GLU A 80 0.02 -3.98 18.54
C GLU A 80 -0.48 -4.73 19.78
N TYR A 81 -0.27 -6.05 19.85
CA TYR A 81 -0.59 -6.85 21.03
C TYR A 81 0.55 -6.91 22.05
N TYR A 82 1.74 -6.42 21.70
CA TYR A 82 2.91 -6.53 22.58
C TYR A 82 2.86 -5.46 23.69
N PRO A 83 2.98 -5.85 24.97
CA PRO A 83 2.81 -4.91 26.08
C PRO A 83 3.96 -3.90 26.21
N ASP A 84 5.13 -4.21 25.63
CA ASP A 84 6.35 -3.42 25.68
C ASP A 84 6.58 -2.55 24.44
N ILE A 85 5.65 -2.55 23.48
CA ILE A 85 5.78 -1.74 22.27
C ILE A 85 5.54 -0.25 22.56
N ASP A 86 6.37 0.61 21.96
CA ASP A 86 6.04 2.03 21.88
C ASP A 86 4.93 2.22 20.83
N ALA A 87 3.70 2.37 21.33
CA ALA A 87 2.51 2.50 20.48
C ALA A 87 2.59 3.71 19.52
N LYS A 88 3.23 4.81 19.93
CA LYS A 88 3.34 6.01 19.09
C LYS A 88 4.32 5.77 17.96
N LEU A 89 5.53 5.30 18.29
CA LEU A 89 6.53 4.98 17.29
C LEU A 89 6.04 3.87 16.34
N TYR A 90 5.26 2.92 16.84
CA TYR A 90 4.65 1.89 16.01
C TYR A 90 3.60 2.48 15.07
N ALA A 91 2.69 3.32 15.54
CA ALA A 91 1.65 3.95 14.72
C ALA A 91 2.24 4.74 13.55
N GLU A 92 3.38 5.42 13.75
CA GLU A 92 4.11 6.14 12.68
C GLU A 92 4.68 5.20 11.60
N ARG A 93 5.02 3.95 11.96
CA ARG A 93 5.64 2.96 11.08
C ARG A 93 4.65 1.99 10.44
N LYS A 94 3.51 1.78 11.10
CA LYS A 94 2.47 0.83 10.72
C LYS A 94 2.05 0.95 9.25
N PRO A 95 1.88 2.14 8.64
CA PRO A 95 1.52 2.25 7.23
C PRO A 95 2.51 1.56 6.30
N PHE A 96 3.80 1.75 6.52
CA PHE A 96 4.85 1.15 5.69
C PHE A 96 4.95 -0.37 5.90
N ILE A 97 4.78 -0.82 7.14
CA ILE A 97 4.72 -2.25 7.47
C ILE A 97 3.52 -2.89 6.75
N TRP A 98 2.35 -2.24 6.81
CA TRP A 98 1.15 -2.74 6.16
C TRP A 98 1.28 -2.78 4.65
N LEU A 99 1.84 -1.71 4.05
CA LEU A 99 2.13 -1.66 2.62
C LEU A 99 3.00 -2.85 2.20
N TRP A 100 4.10 -3.12 2.91
CA TRP A 100 4.98 -4.23 2.61
C TRP A 100 4.29 -5.59 2.75
N GLN A 101 3.54 -5.79 3.83
CA GLN A 101 2.79 -7.05 4.06
C GLN A 101 1.73 -7.33 2.99
N MET A 102 1.08 -6.28 2.47
CA MET A 102 0.10 -6.42 1.41
C MET A 102 0.77 -6.54 0.04
N PHE A 103 1.85 -5.79 -0.21
CA PHE A 103 2.63 -5.92 -1.45
C PHE A 103 3.12 -7.36 -1.64
N ASP A 104 3.68 -7.99 -0.61
CA ASP A 104 4.14 -9.39 -0.61
C ASP A 104 3.02 -10.41 -0.92
N ARG A 105 1.75 -10.04 -0.68
CA ARG A 105 0.56 -10.87 -0.98
C ARG A 105 -0.09 -10.51 -2.31
N SER A 106 0.46 -9.53 -3.04
CA SER A 106 -0.08 -9.08 -4.31
C SER A 106 0.51 -9.87 -5.46
N ALA A 107 0.04 -9.60 -6.68
CA ALA A 107 0.63 -10.17 -7.89
C ALA A 107 1.85 -9.36 -8.40
N LEU A 108 2.18 -8.23 -7.75
CA LEU A 108 3.34 -7.38 -8.04
C LEU A 108 4.57 -7.80 -7.23
#